data_AF-A0A6H5J6J2-F1
#
_entry.id   AF-A0A6H5J6J2-F1
#
_cell.length_a   1.000
_cell.length_b   1.000
_cell.length_c   1.000
_cell.angle_alpha   90.00
_cell.angle_beta   90.00
_cell.angle_gamma   90.00
#
_symmetry.space_group_name_H-M   'P 1'
#
loop_
_entity.id
_entity.type
_entity.pdbx_description
1 polymer ?
#
loop_
_entity_poly.entity_id
_entity_poly.type
_entity_poly.pdbx_seq_one_letter_code
_entity_poly.pdbx_strand_id
1 'polypeptide(L)'
;MWNMCMDPVLREVQERGGEIVAYAYDLLLLVPGDSRTDCEVRAQSMTDVIAGPAEPSIKYRNLVRYLGVTLGPCFSIAQHIEITGAKASGFYQRLASVARAQWGISYGAMRHLYAGVFLPTMFYAVTAWGDVVTSTLALKLERMQRVALLRICRAYRTASTVSLQVCAGLLPLDLECIRWRLRAQIKRGASFEMYGVAFREGDNKRQALQRVESSLLALWQERWTTTSKGEVAKRFFPTIESRISKDFIELDHYVSQFLTGDGDLSYRLHDLKLAESPLCSCGADETVEHVLLKCGRLEAPRGELKEYMARVGIPWPPDLSALVETKEVYGIFRGTCRALLLEKRRLDVEERDRANPAQYERNRRFGHLVHALGRAAGGAKLPSVGLCLNASKAVSFLVKGGNDISRSLQCVRTCKKKKRKDQKEKKRFQRFKGRAASAEQLVPRASGFARAYCSQAMCMDLYEKRHRLLCRPHSESERRAEGYVGASNAYGLVLFVRRALTGGCVRASARTQDPGPR
;
A
#
# COMPACT_ATOMS: atom_id res chain seq x y z
N MET A 1 31.00 21.48 -16.24
CA MET A 1 30.82 21.20 -17.69
C MET A 1 29.36 21.25 -18.11
N TRP A 2 28.49 20.30 -17.74
CA TRP A 2 27.08 20.34 -18.18
C TRP A 2 26.37 21.66 -17.81
N ASN A 3 26.42 22.09 -16.53
CA ASN A 3 25.84 23.38 -16.11
C ASN A 3 26.42 24.55 -16.94
N MET A 4 27.75 24.65 -17.05
CA MET A 4 28.40 25.71 -17.83
C MET A 4 27.97 25.76 -19.31
N CYS A 5 27.69 24.62 -19.93
CA CYS A 5 27.23 24.56 -21.32
C CYS A 5 25.73 24.88 -21.46
N MET A 6 24.93 24.61 -20.43
CA MET A 6 23.48 24.81 -20.46
C MET A 6 23.07 26.17 -19.92
N ASP A 7 23.84 26.79 -19.04
CA ASP A 7 23.51 28.10 -18.46
C ASP A 7 23.19 29.19 -19.50
N PRO A 8 23.93 29.32 -20.63
CA PRO A 8 23.55 30.27 -21.69
C PRO A 8 22.19 29.96 -22.32
N VAL A 9 21.93 28.68 -22.61
CA VAL A 9 20.66 28.19 -23.17
C VAL A 9 19.51 28.42 -22.19
N LEU A 10 19.74 28.18 -20.90
CA LEU A 10 18.75 28.38 -19.84
C LEU A 10 18.38 29.86 -19.69
N ARG A 11 19.36 30.77 -19.79
CA ARG A 11 19.11 32.23 -19.77
C ARG A 11 18.31 32.70 -20.97
N GLU A 12 18.67 32.26 -22.17
CA GLU A 12 17.96 32.67 -23.40
C GLU A 12 16.49 32.24 -23.36
N VAL A 13 16.19 31.06 -22.80
CA VAL A 13 14.79 30.62 -22.65
C VAL A 13 14.04 31.42 -21.58
N GLN A 14 14.71 31.82 -20.50
CA GLN A 14 14.13 32.71 -19.50
C GLN A 14 13.84 34.11 -20.07
N GLU A 15 14.72 34.65 -20.91
CA GLU A 15 14.52 35.93 -21.60
C GLU A 15 13.29 35.90 -22.53
N ARG A 16 12.97 34.73 -23.09
CA ARG A 16 11.76 34.51 -23.90
C ARG A 16 10.48 34.30 -23.07
N GLY A 17 10.57 34.44 -21.74
CA GLY A 17 9.43 34.33 -20.82
C GLY A 17 9.06 32.91 -20.41
N GLY A 18 9.90 31.91 -20.71
CA GLY A 18 9.70 30.53 -20.32
C GLY A 18 10.40 30.19 -19.00
N GLU A 19 9.83 29.28 -18.22
CA GLU A 19 10.53 28.73 -17.06
C GLU A 19 11.05 27.33 -17.37
N ILE A 20 12.33 27.06 -17.07
CA ILE A 20 12.91 25.72 -17.19
C ILE A 20 13.13 25.12 -15.81
N VAL A 21 12.76 23.84 -15.66
CA VAL A 21 13.25 22.95 -14.61
C VAL A 21 14.16 21.93 -15.27
N ALA A 22 15.45 21.94 -14.92
CA ALA A 22 16.44 21.09 -15.55
C ALA A 22 17.02 20.09 -14.55
N TYR A 23 17.14 18.82 -14.95
CA TYR A 23 17.86 17.80 -14.21
C TYR A 23 18.72 16.95 -15.15
N ALA A 24 20.00 17.28 -15.23
CA ALA A 24 20.87 16.78 -16.29
C ALA A 24 20.15 16.93 -17.65
N TYR A 25 20.14 15.91 -18.50
CA TYR A 25 19.53 15.99 -19.84
C TYR A 25 17.99 15.96 -19.86
N ASP A 26 17.33 15.80 -18.71
CA ASP A 26 15.87 15.85 -18.60
C ASP A 26 15.44 17.31 -18.34
N LEU A 27 14.84 17.95 -19.34
CA LEU A 27 14.38 19.34 -19.27
C LEU A 27 12.86 19.38 -19.26
N LEU A 28 12.30 20.15 -18.33
CA LEU A 28 10.90 20.52 -18.31
C LEU A 28 10.78 22.01 -18.62
N LEU A 29 10.13 22.34 -19.72
CA LEU A 29 9.82 23.69 -20.11
C LEU A 29 8.37 24.00 -19.71
N LEU A 30 8.20 25.06 -18.94
CA LEU A 30 6.91 25.61 -18.52
C LEU A 30 6.67 26.88 -19.32
N VAL A 31 5.70 26.84 -20.23
CA VAL A 31 5.34 27.98 -21.07
C VAL A 31 4.00 28.55 -20.61
N PRO A 32 4.00 29.77 -20.05
CA PRO A 32 2.77 30.49 -19.79
C PRO A 32 2.20 31.06 -21.10
N GLY A 33 0.88 31.06 -21.24
CA GLY A 33 0.21 31.74 -22.35
C GLY A 33 -1.29 31.88 -22.15
N ASP A 34 -1.88 32.79 -22.89
CA ASP A 34 -3.31 33.14 -22.76
C ASP A 34 -4.22 32.22 -23.58
N SER A 35 -3.63 31.51 -24.54
CA SER A 35 -4.31 30.51 -25.35
C SER A 35 -3.39 29.33 -25.63
N ARG A 36 -3.99 28.21 -26.02
CA ARG A 36 -3.23 27.02 -26.44
C ARG A 36 -2.27 27.33 -27.60
N THR A 37 -2.73 28.10 -28.59
CA THR A 37 -1.92 28.46 -29.77
C THR A 37 -0.74 29.35 -29.38
N ASP A 38 -0.95 30.31 -28.48
CA ASP A 38 0.12 31.15 -27.93
C ASP A 38 1.18 30.29 -27.21
N CYS A 39 0.72 29.36 -26.36
CA CYS A 39 1.62 28.44 -25.67
C CYS A 39 2.41 27.56 -26.65
N GLU A 40 1.78 27.04 -27.71
CA GLU A 40 2.43 26.19 -28.71
C GLU A 40 3.48 26.96 -29.51
N VAL A 41 3.20 28.21 -29.92
CA VAL A 41 4.15 29.07 -30.64
C VAL A 41 5.34 29.46 -29.76
N ARG A 42 5.08 29.92 -28.53
CA ARG A 42 6.14 30.26 -27.57
C ARG A 42 7.00 29.05 -27.23
N ALA A 43 6.39 27.90 -27.02
CA ALA A 43 7.09 26.65 -26.81
C ALA A 43 7.98 26.23 -27.98
N GLN A 44 7.50 26.39 -29.21
CA GLN A 44 8.31 26.09 -30.40
C GLN A 44 9.53 26.99 -30.45
N SER A 45 9.34 28.30 -30.27
CA SER A 45 10.46 29.27 -30.23
C SER A 45 11.53 28.91 -29.18
N MET A 46 11.11 28.47 -27.99
CA MET A 46 12.03 28.04 -26.93
C MET A 46 12.69 26.69 -27.22
N THR A 47 11.97 25.77 -27.88
CA THR A 47 12.50 24.45 -28.24
C THR A 47 13.55 24.57 -29.35
N ASP A 48 13.36 25.50 -30.30
CA ASP A 48 14.33 25.77 -31.35
C ASP A 48 15.68 26.24 -30.77
N VAL A 49 15.68 26.97 -29.65
CA VAL A 49 16.90 27.35 -28.90
C VAL A 49 17.57 26.14 -28.25
N ILE A 50 16.77 25.22 -27.69
CA ILE A 50 17.28 24.08 -26.93
C ILE A 50 17.80 22.96 -27.84
N ALA A 51 17.10 22.68 -28.94
CA ALA A 51 17.31 21.50 -29.78
C ALA A 51 17.63 21.81 -31.25
N GLY A 52 17.52 23.07 -31.67
CA GLY A 52 17.69 23.49 -33.06
C GLY A 52 16.41 23.40 -33.90
N PRO A 53 16.34 24.07 -35.06
CA PRO A 53 15.13 24.26 -35.86
C PRO A 53 14.60 23.00 -36.58
N ALA A 54 15.27 21.85 -36.41
CA ALA A 54 14.95 20.60 -37.12
C ALA A 54 14.23 19.54 -36.26
N GLU A 55 13.92 19.84 -34.99
CA GLU A 55 13.19 18.89 -34.14
C GLU A 55 11.68 18.86 -34.42
N PRO A 56 11.02 17.70 -34.22
CA PRO A 56 9.63 17.52 -34.59
C PRO A 56 8.68 18.41 -33.78
N SER A 57 7.60 18.84 -34.45
CA SER A 57 6.50 19.62 -33.88
C SER A 57 6.09 19.13 -32.49
N ILE A 58 6.05 20.05 -31.53
CA ILE A 58 5.69 19.76 -30.15
C ILE A 58 4.24 19.25 -30.09
N LYS A 59 4.05 18.04 -29.57
CA LYS A 59 2.71 17.46 -29.40
C LYS A 59 2.21 17.69 -27.97
N TYR A 60 1.08 18.37 -27.85
CA TYR A 60 0.33 18.45 -26.61
C TYR A 60 0.03 17.04 -26.07
N ARG A 61 0.29 16.82 -24.78
CA ARG A 61 -0.09 15.59 -24.06
C ARG A 61 -0.81 15.96 -22.79
N ASN A 62 -1.97 15.34 -22.56
CA ASN A 62 -2.73 15.48 -21.33
C ASN A 62 -1.96 15.03 -20.08
N LEU A 63 -1.03 14.09 -20.23
CA LEU A 63 -0.21 13.56 -19.15
C LEU A 63 1.27 13.69 -19.53
N VAL A 64 2.03 14.37 -18.69
CA VAL A 64 3.48 14.53 -18.84
C VAL A 64 4.18 13.87 -17.67
N ARG A 65 5.22 13.10 -17.96
CA ARG A 65 6.04 12.45 -16.92
C ARG A 65 7.40 13.11 -16.84
N TYR A 66 7.72 13.69 -15.69
CA TYR A 66 8.99 14.35 -15.41
C TYR A 66 9.58 13.80 -14.12
N LEU A 67 10.85 13.35 -14.16
CA LEU A 67 11.55 12.75 -13.01
C LEU A 67 10.72 11.69 -12.25
N GLY A 68 9.93 10.90 -12.98
CA GLY A 68 9.07 9.88 -12.38
C GLY A 68 7.74 10.39 -11.80
N VAL A 69 7.51 11.70 -11.75
CA VAL A 69 6.23 12.33 -11.37
C VAL A 69 5.34 12.48 -12.60
N THR A 70 4.06 12.14 -12.49
CA THR A 70 3.08 12.28 -13.59
C THR A 70 2.17 13.48 -13.35
N LEU A 71 2.25 14.47 -14.23
CA LEU A 71 1.45 15.69 -14.17
C LEU A 71 0.32 15.59 -15.20
N GLY A 72 -0.90 15.86 -14.76
CA GLY A 72 -2.06 16.03 -15.62
C GLY A 72 -2.35 17.49 -15.96
N PRO A 73 -3.48 17.77 -16.62
CA PRO A 73 -3.91 19.13 -16.93
C PRO A 73 -4.01 19.96 -15.65
N CYS A 74 -3.70 21.25 -15.73
CA CYS A 74 -3.63 22.17 -14.59
C CYS A 74 -2.69 21.68 -13.46
N PHE A 75 -1.62 20.96 -13.84
CA PHE A 75 -0.68 20.31 -12.93
C PHE A 75 -1.35 19.36 -11.92
N SER A 76 -2.45 18.71 -12.31
CA SER A 76 -3.13 17.73 -11.46
C SER A 76 -2.22 16.54 -11.17
N ILE A 77 -2.12 16.15 -9.90
CA ILE A 77 -1.26 15.05 -9.44
C ILE A 77 -2.09 13.81 -9.10
N ALA A 78 -3.41 13.86 -9.35
CA ALA A 78 -4.32 12.74 -9.14
C ALA A 78 -3.84 11.47 -9.87
N GLN A 79 -3.42 11.61 -11.13
CA GLN A 79 -2.93 10.48 -11.92
C GLN A 79 -1.63 9.89 -11.36
N HIS A 80 -0.72 10.73 -10.83
CA HIS A 80 0.50 10.25 -10.19
C HIS A 80 0.18 9.38 -8.98
N ILE A 81 -0.76 9.82 -8.14
CA ILE A 81 -1.17 9.11 -6.93
C ILE A 81 -1.82 7.76 -7.26
N GLU A 82 -2.63 7.70 -8.32
CA GLU A 82 -3.18 6.42 -8.80
C GLU A 82 -2.06 5.48 -9.30
N ILE A 83 -1.06 6.01 -10.02
CA ILE A 83 0.07 5.23 -10.53
C ILE A 83 0.95 4.71 -9.39
N THR A 84 1.33 5.55 -8.42
CA THR A 84 2.14 5.12 -7.26
C THR A 84 1.34 4.19 -6.35
N GLY A 85 0.06 4.50 -6.14
CA GLY A 85 -0.97 3.68 -5.51
C GLY A 85 -1.04 2.26 -6.04
N ALA A 86 -1.23 2.13 -7.36
CA ALA A 86 -1.30 0.84 -8.04
C ALA A 86 0.01 0.06 -7.95
N LYS A 87 1.17 0.75 -8.04
CA LYS A 87 2.48 0.11 -7.89
C LYS A 87 2.69 -0.46 -6.48
N ALA A 88 2.40 0.34 -5.45
CA ALA A 88 2.58 -0.06 -4.05
C ALA A 88 1.57 -1.15 -3.65
N SER A 89 0.29 -0.97 -4.01
CA SER A 89 -0.76 -1.96 -3.74
C SER A 89 -0.54 -3.26 -4.51
N GLY A 90 -0.09 -3.16 -5.77
CA GLY A 90 0.23 -4.30 -6.62
C GLY A 90 1.34 -5.18 -6.05
N PHE A 91 2.28 -4.61 -5.29
CA PHE A 91 3.27 -5.40 -4.55
C PHE A 91 2.61 -6.34 -3.52
N TYR A 92 1.69 -5.83 -2.70
CA TYR A 92 0.95 -6.63 -1.72
C TYR A 92 -0.04 -7.61 -2.35
N GLN A 93 -0.65 -7.25 -3.49
CA GLN A 93 -1.49 -8.17 -4.25
C GLN A 93 -0.70 -9.39 -4.74
N ARG A 94 0.55 -9.21 -5.20
CA ARG A 94 1.42 -10.33 -5.61
C ARG A 94 1.81 -11.23 -4.42
N LEU A 95 2.02 -10.62 -3.24
CA LEU A 95 2.30 -11.35 -2.01
C LEU A 95 1.12 -12.20 -1.52
N ALA A 96 -0.10 -11.96 -2.02
CA ALA A 96 -1.29 -12.76 -1.66
C ALA A 96 -1.13 -14.26 -1.89
N SER A 97 -0.27 -14.67 -2.83
CA SER A 97 0.01 -16.07 -3.13
C SER A 97 0.86 -16.75 -2.06
N VAL A 98 1.75 -16.00 -1.39
CA VAL A 98 2.77 -16.49 -0.44
C VAL A 98 2.49 -16.08 1.02
N ALA A 99 1.58 -15.14 1.24
CA ALA A 99 1.08 -14.71 2.55
C ALA A 99 -0.41 -15.04 2.66
N ARG A 100 -0.72 -16.29 3.02
CA ARG A 100 -2.09 -16.80 3.19
C ARG A 100 -2.55 -16.61 4.63
N ALA A 101 -3.83 -16.86 4.90
CA ALA A 101 -4.43 -16.62 6.23
C ALA A 101 -3.73 -17.38 7.36
N GLN A 102 -3.37 -18.66 7.17
CA GLN A 102 -2.81 -19.50 8.25
C GLN A 102 -1.30 -19.78 8.15
N TRP A 103 -0.69 -19.60 6.97
CA TRP A 103 0.75 -19.81 6.77
C TRP A 103 1.34 -18.72 5.85
N GLY A 104 2.65 -18.49 5.93
CA GLY A 104 3.36 -17.54 5.07
C GLY A 104 4.24 -16.57 5.85
N ILE A 105 4.37 -15.36 5.32
CA ILE A 105 5.22 -14.29 5.87
C ILE A 105 4.70 -13.84 7.24
N SER A 106 5.62 -13.61 8.19
CA SER A 106 5.29 -13.13 9.54
C SER A 106 4.77 -11.69 9.54
N TYR A 107 4.05 -11.31 10.59
CA TYR A 107 3.54 -9.96 10.79
C TYR A 107 4.67 -8.91 10.77
N GLY A 108 5.76 -9.16 11.51
CA GLY A 108 6.93 -8.27 11.53
C GLY A 108 7.55 -8.06 10.14
N ALA A 109 7.76 -9.13 9.37
CA ALA A 109 8.29 -9.02 8.01
C ALA A 109 7.33 -8.24 7.08
N MET A 110 6.02 -8.43 7.19
CA MET A 110 5.04 -7.63 6.45
C MET A 110 5.09 -6.15 6.83
N ARG A 111 5.25 -5.81 8.12
CA ARG A 111 5.44 -4.42 8.55
C ARG A 111 6.73 -3.81 8.01
N HIS A 112 7.83 -4.55 8.00
CA HIS A 112 9.08 -4.08 7.40
C HIS A 112 8.93 -3.81 5.90
N LEU A 113 8.22 -4.68 5.17
CA LEU A 113 7.90 -4.45 3.76
C LEU A 113 6.97 -3.23 3.57
N TYR A 114 6.04 -2.99 4.50
CA TYR A 114 5.22 -1.80 4.48
C TYR A 114 6.07 -0.53 4.61
N ALA A 115 6.92 -0.46 5.63
CA ALA A 115 7.77 0.68 5.88
C ALA A 115 8.87 0.88 4.80
N GLY A 116 9.47 -0.21 4.31
CA GLY A 116 10.61 -0.17 3.41
C GLY A 116 10.28 -0.21 1.92
N VAL A 117 9.07 -0.64 1.53
CA VAL A 117 8.67 -0.76 0.11
C VAL A 117 7.40 0.03 -0.17
N PHE A 118 6.34 -0.18 0.61
CA PHE A 118 5.05 0.45 0.34
C PHE A 118 5.11 1.96 0.53
N LEU A 119 5.52 2.44 1.71
CA LEU A 119 5.56 3.89 2.01
C LEU A 119 6.49 4.67 1.07
N PRO A 120 7.74 4.23 0.78
CA PRO A 120 8.61 4.96 -0.13
C PRO A 120 8.09 4.97 -1.57
N THR A 121 7.40 3.91 -2.01
CA THR A 121 6.78 3.86 -3.33
C THR A 121 5.58 4.79 -3.41
N MET A 122 4.74 4.81 -2.37
CA MET A 122 3.57 5.69 -2.27
C MET A 122 3.97 7.16 -2.25
N PHE A 123 4.91 7.52 -1.37
CA PHE A 123 5.32 8.90 -1.10
C PHE A 123 6.48 9.38 -1.95
N TYR A 124 6.67 8.75 -3.12
CA TYR A 124 7.60 9.26 -4.11
C TYR A 124 7.22 10.69 -4.51
N ALA A 125 8.17 11.61 -4.35
CA ALA A 125 8.01 13.05 -4.58
C ALA A 125 6.89 13.71 -3.75
N VAL A 126 6.56 13.19 -2.56
CA VAL A 126 5.46 13.71 -1.72
C VAL A 126 5.54 15.20 -1.43
N THR A 127 6.74 15.78 -1.37
CA THR A 127 6.88 17.22 -1.13
C THR A 127 6.27 18.05 -2.27
N ALA A 128 6.26 17.53 -3.49
CA ALA A 128 5.68 18.19 -4.66
C ALA A 128 4.16 18.06 -4.80
N TRP A 129 3.52 17.17 -4.02
CA TRP A 129 2.09 16.87 -4.22
C TRP A 129 1.27 16.69 -2.95
N GLY A 130 1.89 16.52 -1.80
CA GLY A 130 1.22 16.29 -0.51
C GLY A 130 0.85 17.59 0.21
N ASP A 131 0.51 18.65 -0.51
CA ASP A 131 0.27 20.00 0.04
C ASP A 131 -0.93 20.09 0.96
N VAL A 132 -2.11 19.78 0.43
CA VAL A 132 -3.32 19.69 1.23
C VAL A 132 -3.94 18.34 0.96
N VAL A 133 -3.98 17.49 1.98
CA VAL A 133 -4.67 16.21 1.87
C VAL A 133 -6.17 16.48 1.98
N THR A 134 -6.83 16.63 0.82
CA THR A 134 -8.28 16.79 0.74
C THR A 134 -9.01 15.53 1.22
N SER A 135 -10.29 15.65 1.60
CA SER A 135 -11.12 14.50 1.99
C SER A 135 -11.19 13.43 0.89
N THR A 136 -11.29 13.85 -0.37
CA THR A 136 -11.27 12.93 -1.53
C THR A 136 -9.94 12.19 -1.64
N LEU A 137 -8.81 12.89 -1.43
CA LEU A 137 -7.49 12.25 -1.45
C LEU A 137 -7.32 11.29 -0.26
N ALA A 138 -7.76 11.69 0.93
CA ALA A 138 -7.70 10.83 2.13
C ALA A 138 -8.43 9.50 1.90
N LEU A 139 -9.65 9.53 1.34
CA LEU A 139 -10.41 8.32 1.01
C LEU A 139 -9.70 7.43 -0.02
N LYS A 140 -9.03 8.03 -1.02
CA LYS A 140 -8.24 7.28 -1.99
C LYS A 140 -7.03 6.60 -1.34
N LEU A 141 -6.28 7.34 -0.52
CA LEU A 141 -5.14 6.81 0.21
C LEU A 141 -5.56 5.69 1.17
N GLU A 142 -6.70 5.83 1.85
CA GLU A 142 -7.24 4.78 2.71
C GLU A 142 -7.52 3.48 1.93
N ARG A 143 -8.15 3.57 0.75
CA ARG A 143 -8.40 2.39 -0.11
C ARG A 143 -7.11 1.69 -0.54
N MET A 144 -6.07 2.46 -0.88
CA MET A 144 -4.76 1.92 -1.24
C MET A 144 -4.10 1.23 -0.03
N GLN A 145 -4.16 1.86 1.14
CA GLN A 145 -3.64 1.31 2.39
C GLN A 145 -4.33 0.00 2.77
N ARG A 146 -5.65 -0.07 2.60
CA ARG A 146 -6.49 -1.22 2.96
C ARG A 146 -5.98 -2.53 2.35
N VAL A 147 -5.46 -2.49 1.12
CA VAL A 147 -4.91 -3.67 0.44
C VAL A 147 -3.72 -4.25 1.21
N ALA A 148 -2.85 -3.40 1.76
CA ALA A 148 -1.73 -3.82 2.59
C ALA A 148 -2.18 -4.25 3.99
N LEU A 149 -3.07 -3.48 4.62
CA LEU A 149 -3.58 -3.73 5.97
C LEU A 149 -4.25 -5.10 6.12
N LEU A 150 -5.11 -5.48 5.18
CA LEU A 150 -5.76 -6.79 5.19
C LEU A 150 -4.75 -7.95 5.18
N ARG A 151 -3.58 -7.75 4.55
CA ARG A 151 -2.52 -8.75 4.47
C ARG A 151 -1.62 -8.75 5.69
N ILE A 152 -1.31 -7.58 6.23
CA ILE A 152 -0.53 -7.41 7.47
C ILE A 152 -1.30 -8.03 8.64
N CYS A 153 -2.58 -7.70 8.79
CA CYS A 153 -3.42 -8.25 9.87
C CYS A 153 -3.84 -9.70 9.61
N ARG A 154 -3.94 -10.13 8.34
CA ARG A 154 -4.54 -11.43 7.96
C ARG A 154 -6.03 -11.52 8.36
N ALA A 155 -6.68 -10.36 8.34
CA ALA A 155 -8.08 -10.18 8.70
C ALA A 155 -9.03 -10.49 7.52
N TYR A 156 -10.31 -10.65 7.84
CA TYR A 156 -11.36 -10.76 6.83
C TYR A 156 -11.52 -9.47 6.03
N ARG A 157 -11.99 -9.59 4.79
CA ARG A 157 -12.20 -8.43 3.90
C ARG A 157 -13.29 -7.49 4.38
N THR A 158 -14.13 -7.91 5.33
CA THR A 158 -15.20 -7.13 5.96
C THR A 158 -14.68 -6.22 7.07
N ALA A 159 -13.49 -6.51 7.62
CA ALA A 159 -12.88 -5.74 8.70
C ALA A 159 -12.76 -4.25 8.35
N SER A 160 -13.20 -3.37 9.24
CA SER A 160 -13.16 -1.92 9.00
C SER A 160 -11.71 -1.43 8.82
N THR A 161 -11.44 -0.49 7.91
CA THR A 161 -10.05 -0.02 7.69
C THR A 161 -9.48 0.65 8.94
N VAL A 162 -10.30 1.38 9.68
CA VAL A 162 -9.92 2.05 10.93
C VAL A 162 -9.48 1.02 11.97
N SER A 163 -10.24 -0.06 12.17
CA SER A 163 -9.84 -1.17 13.05
C SER A 163 -8.53 -1.79 12.61
N LEU A 164 -8.31 -1.97 11.30
CA LEU A 164 -7.07 -2.54 10.80
C LEU A 164 -5.87 -1.63 11.02
N GLN A 165 -6.01 -0.31 10.85
CA GLN A 165 -4.94 0.67 11.13
C GLN A 165 -4.51 0.60 12.59
N VAL A 166 -5.48 0.61 13.52
CA VAL A 166 -5.23 0.51 14.96
C VAL A 166 -4.63 -0.85 15.31
N CYS A 167 -5.29 -1.96 14.98
CA CYS A 167 -4.77 -3.30 15.31
C CYS A 167 -3.35 -3.51 14.74
N ALA A 168 -3.10 -3.03 13.52
CA ALA A 168 -1.78 -3.12 12.90
C ALA A 168 -0.76 -2.15 13.51
N GLY A 169 -1.16 -1.17 14.33
CA GLY A 169 -0.28 -0.11 14.83
C GLY A 169 0.35 0.70 13.70
N LEU A 170 -0.42 0.99 12.65
CA LEU A 170 0.00 1.72 11.47
C LEU A 170 -0.86 2.98 11.30
N LEU A 171 -0.18 4.12 11.20
CA LEU A 171 -0.81 5.42 11.01
C LEU A 171 -1.68 5.41 9.73
N PRO A 172 -2.87 6.05 9.73
CA PRO A 172 -3.65 6.26 8.52
C PRO A 172 -2.80 6.88 7.40
N LEU A 173 -2.96 6.39 6.17
CA LEU A 173 -2.04 6.74 5.08
C LEU A 173 -2.05 8.23 4.71
N ASP A 174 -3.16 8.93 4.93
CA ASP A 174 -3.25 10.38 4.78
C ASP A 174 -2.41 11.12 5.83
N LEU A 175 -2.44 10.67 7.09
CA LEU A 175 -1.58 11.21 8.14
C LEU A 175 -0.11 10.85 7.91
N GLU A 176 0.17 9.66 7.36
CA GLU A 176 1.52 9.27 6.95
C GLU A 176 2.03 10.15 5.78
N CYS A 177 1.16 10.56 4.86
CA CYS A 177 1.50 11.53 3.80
C CYS A 177 2.00 12.85 4.40
N ILE A 178 1.24 13.38 5.36
CA ILE A 178 1.61 14.60 6.11
C ILE A 178 2.94 14.39 6.82
N ARG A 179 3.10 13.26 7.53
CA ARG A 179 4.34 12.91 8.22
C ARG A 179 5.56 12.95 7.29
N TRP A 180 5.46 12.31 6.14
CA TRP A 180 6.56 12.24 5.18
C TRP A 180 6.90 13.61 4.60
N ARG A 181 5.89 14.43 4.30
CA ARG A 181 6.09 15.81 3.81
C ARG A 181 6.77 16.67 4.86
N LEU A 182 6.20 16.77 6.07
CA LEU A 182 6.71 17.65 7.12
C LEU A 182 8.12 17.24 7.54
N ARG A 183 8.41 15.94 7.66
CA ARG A 183 9.77 15.43 7.89
C ARG A 183 10.74 15.89 6.82
N ALA A 184 10.33 15.90 5.55
CA ALA A 184 11.18 16.35 4.46
C ALA A 184 11.39 17.87 4.47
N GLN A 185 10.38 18.67 4.83
CA GLN A 185 10.50 20.12 5.00
C GLN A 185 11.44 20.50 6.16
N ILE A 186 11.26 19.89 7.34
CA ILE A 186 12.13 20.11 8.51
C ILE A 186 13.59 19.80 8.17
N LYS A 187 13.84 18.67 7.49
CA LYS A 187 15.21 18.31 7.11
C LYS A 187 15.87 19.37 6.23
N ARG A 188 15.09 20.00 5.33
CA ARG A 188 15.54 21.07 4.44
C ARG A 188 15.64 22.46 5.10
N GLY A 189 15.07 22.64 6.29
CA GLY A 189 15.00 23.96 6.92
C GLY A 189 13.89 24.86 6.35
N ALA A 190 12.97 24.30 5.55
CA ALA A 190 11.89 25.07 4.96
C ALA A 190 10.80 25.37 6.01
N SER A 191 10.52 26.64 6.24
CA SER A 191 9.48 27.08 7.17
C SER A 191 8.08 26.62 6.75
N PHE A 192 7.25 26.26 7.72
CA PHE A 192 5.83 25.93 7.49
C PHE A 192 5.01 26.16 8.76
N GLU A 193 3.70 26.31 8.57
CA GLU A 193 2.71 26.26 9.63
C GLU A 193 1.54 25.42 9.16
N MET A 194 1.38 24.22 9.71
CA MET A 194 0.38 23.27 9.25
C MET A 194 0.01 22.27 10.36
N TYR A 195 -1.27 21.91 10.46
CA TYR A 195 -1.77 20.94 11.46
C TYR A 195 -1.36 21.29 12.90
N GLY A 196 -1.41 22.59 13.25
CA GLY A 196 -1.03 23.08 14.57
C GLY A 196 0.47 23.03 14.88
N VAL A 197 1.32 22.76 13.87
CA VAL A 197 2.78 22.74 14.03
C VAL A 197 3.40 23.83 13.17
N ALA A 198 4.15 24.72 13.81
CA ALA A 198 4.99 25.70 13.15
C ALA A 198 6.47 25.29 13.24
N PHE A 199 7.19 25.49 12.15
CA PHE A 199 8.63 25.32 12.05
C PHE A 199 9.22 26.50 11.29
N ARG A 200 10.25 27.12 11.84
CA ARG A 200 11.00 28.23 11.23
C ARG A 200 12.44 27.81 10.96
N GLU A 201 13.07 28.50 10.03
CA GLU A 201 14.50 28.35 9.79
C GLU A 201 15.29 28.61 11.09
N GLY A 202 16.22 27.70 11.41
CA GLY A 202 16.98 27.75 12.67
C GLY A 202 16.35 26.99 13.85
N ASP A 203 15.08 26.58 13.78
CA ASP A 203 14.44 25.80 14.84
C ASP A 203 15.15 24.44 15.06
N ASN A 204 15.08 23.94 16.29
CA ASN A 204 15.59 22.62 16.62
C ASN A 204 14.81 21.53 15.86
N LYS A 205 15.46 20.92 14.86
CA LYS A 205 14.87 19.88 14.00
C LYS A 205 14.34 18.67 14.80
N ARG A 206 14.99 18.27 15.89
CA ARG A 206 14.55 17.13 16.72
C ARG A 206 13.25 17.44 17.45
N GLN A 207 13.17 18.60 18.10
CA GLN A 207 11.96 19.05 18.78
C GLN A 207 10.81 19.28 17.80
N ALA A 208 11.10 19.84 16.61
CA ALA A 208 10.11 19.99 15.54
C ALA A 208 9.53 18.63 15.10
N LEU A 209 10.39 17.62 14.90
CA LEU A 209 9.94 16.27 14.56
C LEU A 209 9.06 15.65 15.66
N GLN A 210 9.39 15.87 16.94
CA GLN A 210 8.56 15.40 18.05
C GLN A 210 7.19 16.08 18.05
N ARG A 211 7.11 17.41 17.86
CA ARG A 211 5.83 18.13 17.73
C ARG A 211 4.98 17.61 16.58
N VAL A 212 5.60 17.28 15.44
CA VAL A 212 4.91 16.64 14.32
C VAL A 212 4.31 15.29 14.71
N GLU A 213 5.09 14.39 15.34
CA GLU A 213 4.55 13.09 15.77
C GLU A 213 3.41 13.26 16.77
N SER A 214 3.56 14.13 17.77
CA SER A 214 2.51 14.39 18.77
C SER A 214 1.22 14.92 18.15
N SER A 215 1.31 15.88 17.22
CA SER A 215 0.14 16.41 16.51
C SER A 215 -0.56 15.32 15.68
N LEU A 216 0.19 14.50 14.95
CA LEU A 216 -0.38 13.42 14.14
C LEU A 216 -1.04 12.33 14.99
N LEU A 217 -0.46 12.00 16.15
CA LEU A 217 -1.06 11.05 17.10
C LEU A 217 -2.35 11.62 17.72
N ALA A 218 -2.39 12.91 18.05
CA ALA A 218 -3.60 13.57 18.55
C ALA A 218 -4.73 13.53 17.51
N LEU A 219 -4.42 13.86 16.25
CA LEU A 219 -5.39 13.76 15.15
C LEU A 219 -5.88 12.32 14.93
N TRP A 220 -5.00 11.33 15.03
CA TRP A 220 -5.39 9.93 14.94
C TRP A 220 -6.28 9.51 16.11
N GLN A 221 -5.95 9.93 17.33
CA GLN A 221 -6.74 9.66 18.53
C GLN A 221 -8.13 10.28 18.43
N GLU A 222 -8.25 11.53 17.98
CA GLU A 222 -9.54 12.18 17.76
C GLU A 222 -10.41 11.39 16.79
N ARG A 223 -9.86 10.98 15.64
CA ARG A 223 -10.56 10.12 14.67
C ARG A 223 -10.96 8.77 15.26
N TRP A 224 -10.13 8.21 16.14
CA TRP A 224 -10.41 6.93 16.79
C TRP A 224 -11.55 7.03 17.79
N THR A 225 -11.55 8.08 18.61
CA THR A 225 -12.62 8.33 19.59
C THR A 225 -13.95 8.61 18.90
N THR A 226 -13.94 9.41 17.82
CA THR A 226 -15.16 9.89 17.14
C THR A 226 -15.79 8.89 16.17
N THR A 227 -15.02 7.94 15.63
CA THR A 227 -15.58 7.00 14.64
C THR A 227 -16.57 6.01 15.28
N SER A 228 -17.66 5.68 14.61
CA SER A 228 -18.59 4.62 15.02
C SER A 228 -18.16 3.21 14.59
N LYS A 229 -16.99 3.09 13.96
CA LYS A 229 -16.46 1.82 13.46
C LYS A 229 -15.43 1.25 14.42
N GLY A 230 -15.36 -0.08 14.49
CA GLY A 230 -14.32 -0.76 15.24
C GLY A 230 -14.56 -0.83 16.74
N GLU A 231 -15.83 -0.83 17.16
CA GLU A 231 -16.23 -0.92 18.57
C GLU A 231 -15.52 -2.05 19.33
N VAL A 232 -15.39 -3.24 18.74
CA VAL A 232 -14.64 -4.34 19.36
C VAL A 232 -13.16 -3.98 19.57
N ALA A 233 -12.51 -3.41 18.54
CA ALA A 233 -11.10 -3.02 18.63
C ALA A 233 -10.87 -1.92 19.68
N LYS A 234 -11.84 -1.02 19.92
CA LYS A 234 -11.76 0.00 20.99
C LYS A 234 -11.70 -0.60 22.38
N ARG A 235 -12.32 -1.76 22.58
CA ARG A 235 -12.29 -2.44 23.89
C ARG A 235 -10.94 -3.05 24.20
N PHE A 236 -10.18 -3.44 23.17
CA PHE A 236 -8.78 -3.86 23.33
C PHE A 236 -7.84 -2.65 23.37
N PHE A 237 -8.10 -1.63 22.55
CA PHE A 237 -7.25 -0.45 22.39
C PHE A 237 -8.07 0.85 22.53
N PRO A 238 -8.38 1.28 23.77
CA PRO A 238 -9.18 2.49 23.99
C PRO A 238 -8.50 3.74 23.45
N THR A 239 -7.17 3.80 23.56
CA THR A 239 -6.35 4.88 23.01
C THR A 239 -5.38 4.35 21.94
N ILE A 240 -5.04 5.18 20.97
CA ILE A 240 -3.99 4.90 19.99
C ILE A 240 -2.66 4.65 20.70
N GLU A 241 -2.37 5.42 21.75
CA GLU A 241 -1.19 5.25 22.58
C GLU A 241 -1.10 3.85 23.17
N SER A 242 -2.21 3.32 23.70
CA SER A 242 -2.29 1.97 24.27
C SER A 242 -1.91 0.86 23.30
N ARG A 243 -1.97 1.13 21.99
CA ARG A 243 -1.59 0.18 20.95
C ARG A 243 -0.20 0.43 20.40
N ILE A 244 0.18 1.67 20.10
CA ILE A 244 1.48 1.98 19.48
C ILE A 244 2.66 1.71 20.43
N SER A 245 2.44 1.79 21.75
CA SER A 245 3.44 1.48 22.77
C SER A 245 3.75 -0.03 22.87
N LYS A 246 2.91 -0.89 22.26
CA LYS A 246 2.95 -2.35 22.40
C LYS A 246 3.48 -3.01 21.13
N ASP A 247 4.79 -2.93 20.93
CA ASP A 247 5.48 -3.51 19.77
C ASP A 247 5.42 -5.05 19.73
N PHE A 248 5.29 -5.69 20.89
CA PHE A 248 5.12 -7.13 21.06
C PHE A 248 3.80 -7.69 20.49
N ILE A 249 2.83 -6.84 20.18
CA ILE A 249 1.55 -7.26 19.60
C ILE A 249 1.74 -7.63 18.12
N GLU A 250 1.74 -8.94 17.88
CA GLU A 250 1.80 -9.54 16.55
C GLU A 250 0.46 -10.12 16.12
N LEU A 251 -0.03 -9.70 14.96
CA LEU A 251 -1.28 -10.20 14.42
C LEU A 251 -1.10 -11.52 13.67
N ASP A 252 -2.05 -12.42 13.89
CA ASP A 252 -2.33 -13.50 12.97
C ASP A 252 -3.83 -13.58 12.64
N HIS A 253 -4.20 -14.58 11.84
CA HIS A 253 -5.58 -14.75 11.41
C HIS A 253 -6.54 -15.07 12.56
N TYR A 254 -6.07 -15.70 13.65
CA TYR A 254 -6.92 -16.03 14.78
C TYR A 254 -7.14 -14.80 15.64
N VAL A 255 -6.05 -14.14 16.05
CA VAL A 255 -6.12 -12.94 16.91
C VAL A 255 -6.86 -11.80 16.22
N SER A 256 -6.66 -11.62 14.91
CA SER A 256 -7.33 -10.55 14.18
C SER A 256 -8.84 -10.68 14.17
N GLN A 257 -9.40 -11.89 14.23
CA GLN A 257 -10.86 -12.08 14.30
C GLN A 257 -11.42 -11.52 15.61
N PHE A 258 -10.76 -11.82 16.73
CA PHE A 258 -11.17 -11.29 18.03
C PHE A 258 -10.93 -9.79 18.14
N LEU A 259 -9.76 -9.29 17.73
CA LEU A 259 -9.45 -7.86 17.85
C LEU A 259 -10.33 -6.98 16.96
N THR A 260 -10.66 -7.44 15.75
CA THR A 260 -11.47 -6.63 14.82
C THR A 260 -12.98 -6.84 15.00
N GLY A 261 -13.40 -7.95 15.60
CA GLY A 261 -14.80 -8.38 15.59
C GLY A 261 -15.28 -8.95 14.26
N ASP A 262 -14.39 -9.02 13.25
CA ASP A 262 -14.67 -9.56 11.93
C ASP A 262 -14.04 -10.95 11.80
N GLY A 263 -14.84 -11.98 12.06
CA GLY A 263 -14.41 -13.37 12.06
C GLY A 263 -15.53 -14.38 11.90
N ASP A 264 -15.18 -15.64 12.16
CA ASP A 264 -16.08 -16.79 12.17
C ASP A 264 -16.95 -16.80 13.45
N LEU A 265 -17.86 -15.82 13.51
CA LEU A 265 -18.75 -15.53 14.64
C LEU A 265 -20.17 -15.42 14.09
N SER A 266 -21.10 -16.27 14.52
CA SER A 266 -22.48 -16.34 14.00
C SER A 266 -23.17 -14.98 14.05
N TYR A 267 -23.01 -14.21 15.13
CA TYR A 267 -23.56 -12.85 15.24
C TYR A 267 -23.09 -11.98 14.07
N ARG A 268 -21.77 -11.95 13.82
CA ARG A 268 -21.19 -11.16 12.74
C ARG A 268 -21.56 -11.69 11.36
N LEU A 269 -21.62 -13.00 11.18
CA LEU A 269 -22.01 -13.63 9.91
C LEU A 269 -23.49 -13.37 9.59
N HIS A 270 -24.36 -13.35 10.60
CA HIS A 270 -25.77 -12.99 10.47
C HIS A 270 -25.95 -11.52 10.07
N ASP A 271 -25.19 -10.59 10.68
CA ASP A 271 -25.18 -9.17 10.25
C ASP A 271 -24.80 -9.00 8.77
N LEU A 272 -23.91 -9.87 8.29
CA LEU A 272 -23.48 -9.92 6.89
C LEU A 272 -24.44 -10.71 5.98
N LYS A 273 -25.53 -11.25 6.53
CA LYS A 273 -26.52 -12.11 5.85
C LYS A 273 -25.90 -13.39 5.26
N LEU A 274 -24.89 -13.93 5.95
CA LEU A 274 -24.19 -15.17 5.61
C LEU A 274 -24.54 -16.34 6.53
N ALA A 275 -25.20 -16.08 7.66
CA ALA A 275 -25.74 -17.08 8.58
C ALA A 275 -27.23 -16.79 8.85
N GLU A 276 -28.00 -17.85 9.10
CA GLU A 276 -29.45 -17.75 9.37
C GLU A 276 -29.77 -17.23 10.78
N SER A 277 -28.83 -17.37 11.72
CA SER A 277 -29.01 -16.99 13.11
C SER A 277 -27.73 -16.37 13.69
N PRO A 278 -27.83 -15.37 14.59
CA PRO A 278 -26.69 -14.80 15.30
C PRO A 278 -26.19 -15.67 16.46
N LEU A 279 -26.90 -16.77 16.77
CA LEU A 279 -26.69 -17.55 17.98
C LEU A 279 -25.51 -18.51 17.86
N CYS A 280 -24.81 -18.67 18.97
CA CYS A 280 -23.89 -19.77 19.22
C CYS A 280 -24.70 -21.04 19.46
N SER A 281 -24.08 -22.19 19.26
CA SER A 281 -24.68 -23.49 19.54
C SER A 281 -25.04 -23.71 21.02
N CYS A 282 -24.51 -22.89 21.94
CA CYS A 282 -24.95 -22.88 23.34
C CYS A 282 -26.20 -22.01 23.59
N GLY A 283 -26.77 -21.35 22.59
CA GLY A 283 -28.01 -20.57 22.65
C GLY A 283 -27.87 -19.07 22.91
N ALA A 284 -26.67 -18.55 23.16
CA ALA A 284 -26.43 -17.10 23.34
C ALA A 284 -25.90 -16.46 22.05
N ASP A 285 -25.99 -15.13 21.92
CA ASP A 285 -25.39 -14.41 20.78
C ASP A 285 -23.89 -14.66 20.67
N GLU A 286 -23.43 -15.10 19.50
CA GLU A 286 -22.04 -15.47 19.29
C GLU A 286 -21.14 -14.26 19.01
N THR A 287 -20.99 -13.41 20.03
CA THR A 287 -20.10 -12.25 20.00
C THR A 287 -18.65 -12.62 20.35
N VAL A 288 -17.72 -11.68 20.11
CA VAL A 288 -16.31 -11.81 20.54
C VAL A 288 -16.21 -12.12 22.03
N GLU A 289 -16.92 -11.37 22.87
CA GLU A 289 -16.93 -11.61 24.32
C GLU A 289 -17.51 -12.97 24.68
N HIS A 290 -18.57 -13.38 23.99
CA HIS A 290 -19.19 -14.67 24.25
C HIS A 290 -18.19 -15.80 24.01
N VAL A 291 -17.60 -15.87 22.82
CA VAL A 291 -16.63 -16.91 22.45
C VAL A 291 -15.38 -16.82 23.35
N LEU A 292 -14.86 -15.62 23.56
CA LEU A 292 -13.61 -15.41 24.26
C LEU A 292 -13.70 -15.59 25.78
N LEU A 293 -14.82 -15.24 26.40
CA LEU A 293 -14.91 -15.13 27.87
C LEU A 293 -16.04 -15.93 28.53
N LYS A 294 -17.14 -16.25 27.81
CA LYS A 294 -18.40 -16.69 28.44
C LYS A 294 -18.90 -18.08 28.00
N CYS A 295 -18.64 -18.50 26.76
CA CYS A 295 -19.27 -19.67 26.15
C CYS A 295 -18.96 -20.97 26.89
N GLY A 296 -19.92 -21.60 27.57
CA GLY A 296 -19.69 -22.82 28.35
C GLY A 296 -19.17 -24.01 27.54
N ARG A 297 -19.49 -24.08 26.23
CA ARG A 297 -18.98 -25.12 25.32
C ARG A 297 -17.49 -24.95 24.97
N LEU A 298 -16.96 -23.74 25.18
CA LEU A 298 -15.56 -23.37 24.87
C LEU A 298 -14.76 -23.08 26.15
N GLU A 299 -15.12 -23.75 27.24
CA GLU A 299 -14.48 -23.56 28.55
C GLU A 299 -13.05 -24.11 28.59
N ALA A 300 -12.84 -25.33 28.08
CA ALA A 300 -11.54 -26.00 28.13
C ALA A 300 -10.39 -25.20 27.48
N PRO A 301 -10.56 -24.59 26.28
CA PRO A 301 -9.53 -23.74 25.69
C PRO A 301 -9.12 -22.51 26.52
N ARG A 302 -9.91 -22.09 27.50
CA ARG A 302 -9.64 -20.90 28.33
C ARG A 302 -8.87 -21.20 29.61
N GLY A 303 -8.65 -22.47 29.94
CA GLY A 303 -8.04 -22.89 31.21
C GLY A 303 -6.73 -22.17 31.52
N GLU A 304 -5.76 -22.23 30.60
CA GLU A 304 -4.44 -21.58 30.76
C GLU A 304 -4.57 -20.06 30.98
N LEU A 305 -5.43 -19.40 30.23
CA LEU A 305 -5.66 -17.95 30.36
C LEU A 305 -6.29 -17.60 31.71
N LYS A 306 -7.28 -18.37 32.17
CA LYS A 306 -7.94 -18.20 33.47
C LYS A 306 -6.97 -18.39 34.63
N GLU A 307 -6.19 -19.45 34.60
CA GLU A 307 -5.18 -19.75 35.61
C GLU A 307 -4.12 -18.64 35.68
N TYR A 308 -3.65 -18.18 34.51
CA TYR A 308 -2.70 -17.08 34.46
C TYR A 308 -3.26 -15.80 35.05
N MET A 309 -4.50 -15.43 34.68
CA MET A 309 -5.18 -14.23 35.20
C MET A 309 -5.36 -14.27 36.71
N ALA A 310 -5.82 -15.41 37.24
CA ALA A 310 -5.97 -15.59 38.68
C ALA A 310 -4.62 -15.40 39.40
N ARG A 311 -3.53 -15.94 38.84
CA ARG A 311 -2.18 -15.79 39.40
C ARG A 311 -1.68 -14.34 39.41
N VAL A 312 -2.04 -13.54 38.41
CA VAL A 312 -1.67 -12.11 38.35
C VAL A 312 -2.72 -11.18 38.99
N GLY A 313 -3.73 -11.74 39.66
CA GLY A 313 -4.75 -10.97 40.38
C GLY A 313 -5.77 -10.26 39.49
N ILE A 314 -5.93 -10.67 38.23
CA ILE A 314 -6.93 -10.11 37.32
C ILE A 314 -8.22 -10.95 37.43
N PRO A 315 -9.39 -10.34 37.74
CA PRO A 315 -10.64 -11.07 37.89
C PRO A 315 -11.13 -11.64 36.56
N TRP A 316 -11.84 -12.77 36.62
CA TRP A 316 -12.53 -13.33 35.46
C TRP A 316 -14.04 -13.02 35.50
N PRO A 317 -14.65 -12.56 34.39
CA PRO A 317 -14.02 -12.22 33.11
C PRO A 317 -13.25 -10.89 33.19
N PRO A 318 -12.08 -10.78 32.54
CA PRO A 318 -11.30 -9.54 32.48
C PRO A 318 -11.95 -8.51 31.55
N ASP A 319 -11.55 -7.24 31.67
CA ASP A 319 -11.73 -6.31 30.57
C ASP A 319 -10.85 -6.73 29.36
N LEU A 320 -11.32 -6.43 28.15
CA LEU A 320 -10.61 -6.85 26.94
C LEU A 320 -9.25 -6.15 26.78
N SER A 321 -9.08 -4.94 27.32
CA SER A 321 -7.80 -4.23 27.30
C SER A 321 -6.71 -4.97 28.09
N ALA A 322 -7.08 -5.68 29.16
CA ALA A 322 -6.15 -6.46 29.98
C ALA A 322 -5.49 -7.60 29.18
N LEU A 323 -6.18 -8.15 28.18
CA LEU A 323 -5.68 -9.24 27.32
C LEU A 323 -4.51 -8.83 26.42
N VAL A 324 -4.35 -7.53 26.22
CA VAL A 324 -3.31 -6.95 25.36
C VAL A 324 -2.37 -6.06 26.15
N GLU A 325 -2.38 -6.12 27.48
CA GLU A 325 -1.64 -5.16 28.30
C GLU A 325 -0.15 -5.49 28.39
N THR A 326 0.20 -6.74 28.69
CA THR A 326 1.59 -7.19 28.75
C THR A 326 1.90 -8.23 27.68
N LYS A 327 3.19 -8.40 27.39
CA LYS A 327 3.69 -9.38 26.42
C LYS A 327 3.33 -10.81 26.82
N GLU A 328 3.39 -11.11 28.11
CA GLU A 328 3.11 -12.42 28.68
C GLU A 328 1.62 -12.76 28.53
N VAL A 329 0.73 -11.85 28.96
CA VAL A 329 -0.72 -12.04 28.81
C VAL A 329 -1.09 -12.18 27.34
N TYR A 330 -0.54 -11.31 26.48
CA TYR A 330 -0.81 -11.34 25.05
C TYR A 330 -0.37 -12.66 24.39
N GLY A 331 0.77 -13.23 24.82
CA GLY A 331 1.24 -14.52 24.33
C GLY A 331 0.24 -15.65 24.59
N ILE A 332 -0.30 -15.72 25.80
CA ILE A 332 -1.31 -16.71 26.21
C ILE A 332 -2.64 -16.43 25.53
N PHE A 333 -3.06 -15.17 25.47
CA PHE A 333 -4.26 -14.74 24.74
C PHE A 333 -4.20 -15.18 23.27
N ARG A 334 -3.06 -14.99 22.60
CA ARG A 334 -2.86 -15.43 21.21
C ARG A 334 -3.03 -16.95 21.04
N GLY A 335 -2.46 -17.75 21.96
CA GLY A 335 -2.67 -19.19 22.00
C GLY A 335 -4.14 -19.57 22.20
N THR A 336 -4.79 -18.89 23.13
CA THR A 336 -6.21 -19.06 23.49
C THR A 336 -7.13 -18.75 22.30
N CYS A 337 -6.92 -17.65 21.59
CA CYS A 337 -7.67 -17.30 20.36
C CYS A 337 -7.61 -18.43 19.33
N ARG A 338 -6.44 -19.02 19.14
CA ARG A 338 -6.26 -20.13 18.19
C ARG A 338 -7.01 -21.37 18.65
N ALA A 339 -6.87 -21.74 19.93
CA ALA A 339 -7.54 -22.91 20.50
C ALA A 339 -9.07 -22.78 20.42
N LEU A 340 -9.61 -21.62 20.82
CA LEU A 340 -11.05 -21.33 20.77
C LEU A 340 -11.63 -21.50 19.36
N LEU A 341 -11.02 -20.90 18.34
CA LEU A 341 -11.54 -20.97 16.96
C LEU A 341 -11.31 -22.34 16.29
N LEU A 342 -10.36 -23.14 16.76
CA LEU A 342 -10.21 -24.52 16.29
C LEU A 342 -11.28 -25.42 16.93
N GLU A 343 -11.48 -25.27 18.23
CA GLU A 343 -12.47 -26.04 18.97
C GLU A 343 -13.89 -25.70 18.55
N LYS A 344 -14.21 -24.42 18.39
CA LYS A 344 -15.49 -23.96 17.82
C LYS A 344 -15.77 -24.64 16.47
N ARG A 345 -14.83 -24.58 15.53
CA ARG A 345 -14.99 -25.22 14.22
C ARG A 345 -15.18 -26.73 14.32
N ARG A 346 -14.52 -27.39 15.28
CA ARG A 346 -14.75 -28.82 15.56
C ARG A 346 -16.19 -29.07 15.98
N LEU A 347 -16.69 -28.29 16.94
CA LEU A 347 -18.07 -28.40 17.43
C LEU A 347 -19.10 -28.09 16.34
N ASP A 348 -18.89 -27.06 15.53
CA ASP A 348 -19.79 -26.68 14.43
C ASP A 348 -19.88 -27.78 13.37
N VAL A 349 -18.74 -28.43 13.05
CA VAL A 349 -18.72 -29.58 12.14
C VAL A 349 -19.49 -30.76 12.73
N GLU A 350 -19.28 -31.08 14.01
CA GLU A 350 -19.98 -32.17 14.69
C GLU A 350 -21.48 -31.96 14.77
N GLU A 351 -21.94 -30.73 15.01
CA GLU A 351 -23.36 -30.39 15.05
C GLU A 351 -23.99 -30.47 13.65
N ARG A 352 -23.29 -29.98 12.62
CA ARG A 352 -23.73 -30.11 11.23
C ARG A 352 -23.81 -31.58 10.79
N ASP A 353 -22.84 -32.38 11.17
CA ASP A 353 -22.79 -33.81 10.86
C ASP A 353 -23.91 -34.58 11.57
N ARG A 354 -24.27 -34.19 12.80
CA ARG A 354 -25.46 -34.70 13.51
C ARG A 354 -26.77 -34.29 12.84
N ALA A 355 -26.86 -33.06 12.32
CA ALA A 355 -28.04 -32.57 11.62
C ALA A 355 -28.25 -33.25 10.24
N ASN A 356 -27.20 -33.81 9.63
CA ASN A 356 -27.29 -34.57 8.38
C ASN A 356 -26.43 -35.85 8.41
N PRO A 357 -26.91 -36.91 9.09
CA PRO A 357 -26.16 -38.15 9.28
C PRO A 357 -25.78 -38.83 7.96
N ALA A 358 -26.60 -38.69 6.91
CA ALA A 358 -26.35 -39.26 5.59
C ALA A 358 -25.20 -38.58 4.84
N GLN A 359 -24.94 -37.29 5.10
CA GLN A 359 -23.79 -36.57 4.56
C GLN A 359 -22.52 -36.92 5.35
N TYR A 360 -22.62 -37.02 6.67
CA TYR A 360 -21.52 -37.46 7.53
C TYR A 360 -21.02 -38.85 7.16
N GLU A 361 -21.92 -39.82 7.07
CA GLU A 361 -21.58 -41.21 6.74
C GLU A 361 -20.95 -41.32 5.34
N ARG A 362 -21.37 -40.47 4.38
CA ARG A 362 -20.72 -40.32 3.07
C ARG A 362 -19.32 -39.73 3.17
N ASN A 363 -19.14 -38.63 3.90
CA ASN A 363 -17.83 -38.01 4.11
C ASN A 363 -16.86 -38.95 4.84
N ARG A 364 -17.35 -39.73 5.81
CA ARG A 364 -16.58 -40.75 6.54
C ARG A 364 -16.15 -41.89 5.63
N ARG A 365 -17.06 -42.43 4.81
CA ARG A 365 -16.79 -43.54 3.89
C ARG A 365 -15.91 -43.15 2.71
N PHE A 366 -16.03 -41.93 2.19
CA PHE A 366 -15.32 -41.50 0.96
C PHE A 366 -14.28 -40.39 1.19
N GLY A 367 -14.05 -39.93 2.43
CA GLY A 367 -13.14 -38.83 2.73
C GLY A 367 -11.68 -39.08 2.31
N HIS A 368 -11.24 -40.33 2.36
CA HIS A 368 -9.92 -40.75 1.89
C HIS A 368 -9.78 -40.67 0.35
N LEU A 369 -10.88 -40.77 -0.40
CA LEU A 369 -10.91 -40.62 -1.86
C LEU A 369 -10.93 -39.15 -2.31
N VAL A 370 -11.52 -38.26 -1.51
CA VAL A 370 -11.49 -36.80 -1.75
C VAL A 370 -10.05 -36.25 -1.64
N HIS A 371 -9.25 -36.78 -0.71
CA HIS A 371 -7.82 -36.45 -0.62
C HIS A 371 -6.98 -37.07 -1.75
N ALA A 372 -7.40 -38.18 -2.34
CA ALA A 372 -6.71 -38.83 -3.47
C ALA A 372 -6.91 -38.06 -4.80
N LEU A 373 -8.10 -37.52 -5.04
CA LEU A 373 -8.41 -36.75 -6.26
C LEU A 373 -7.79 -35.35 -6.28
N GLY A 374 -7.38 -34.80 -5.14
CA GLY A 374 -6.64 -33.54 -5.06
C GLY A 374 -5.18 -33.60 -5.57
N ARG A 375 -4.65 -34.79 -5.90
CA ARG A 375 -3.26 -34.97 -6.40
C ARG A 375 -3.17 -35.35 -7.88
N ALA A 376 -4.27 -35.36 -8.63
CA ALA A 376 -4.25 -35.50 -10.08
C ALA A 376 -4.24 -34.10 -10.74
N ALA A 377 -3.05 -33.64 -11.14
CA ALA A 377 -2.90 -32.36 -11.82
C ALA A 377 -3.44 -32.47 -13.27
N GLY A 378 -4.68 -32.03 -13.49
CA GLY A 378 -5.24 -31.78 -14.81
C GLY A 378 -6.73 -32.06 -14.93
N GLY A 379 -7.58 -31.16 -14.40
CA GLY A 379 -9.02 -31.20 -14.64
C GLY A 379 -9.79 -30.36 -13.61
N ALA A 380 -10.46 -29.30 -14.09
CA ALA A 380 -11.39 -28.39 -13.39
C ALA A 380 -10.98 -27.84 -12.00
N LYS A 381 -10.71 -26.52 -11.95
CA LYS A 381 -10.75 -25.75 -10.69
C LYS A 381 -12.19 -25.75 -10.15
N LEU A 382 -12.43 -26.37 -9.00
CA LEU A 382 -13.65 -26.11 -8.24
C LEU A 382 -13.47 -24.80 -7.44
N PRO A 383 -14.43 -23.86 -7.48
CA PRO A 383 -14.40 -22.67 -6.66
C PRO A 383 -14.61 -23.05 -5.19
N SER A 384 -13.77 -22.52 -4.31
CA SER A 384 -13.85 -22.70 -2.85
C SER A 384 -14.93 -21.79 -2.24
N VAL A 385 -16.18 -22.01 -2.64
CA VAL A 385 -17.37 -21.44 -2.00
C VAL A 385 -18.36 -22.58 -1.84
N GLY A 386 -18.92 -22.72 -0.63
CA GLY A 386 -19.87 -23.76 -0.30
C GLY A 386 -20.99 -23.87 -1.33
N LEU A 387 -21.03 -24.99 -2.02
CA LEU A 387 -22.16 -25.44 -2.81
C LEU A 387 -22.25 -26.95 -2.62
N CYS A 388 -23.32 -27.37 -1.96
CA CYS A 388 -23.70 -28.76 -1.77
C CYS A 388 -23.79 -29.44 -3.14
N LEU A 389 -22.94 -30.42 -3.42
CA LEU A 389 -23.12 -31.32 -4.55
C LEU A 389 -24.07 -32.44 -4.13
N ASN A 390 -25.33 -32.36 -4.61
CA ASN A 390 -26.22 -33.51 -4.66
C ASN A 390 -25.59 -34.58 -5.55
N ALA A 391 -24.94 -35.57 -4.93
CA ALA A 391 -24.21 -36.64 -5.60
C ALA A 391 -25.08 -37.59 -6.45
N SER A 392 -26.41 -37.45 -6.45
CA SER A 392 -27.32 -38.29 -7.23
C SER A 392 -27.20 -38.12 -8.75
N LYS A 393 -26.59 -37.03 -9.26
CA LYS A 393 -26.41 -36.81 -10.71
C LYS A 393 -25.08 -37.33 -11.30
N ALA A 394 -24.08 -37.64 -10.47
CA ALA A 394 -22.75 -38.02 -10.97
C ALA A 394 -22.54 -39.54 -11.09
N VAL A 395 -23.29 -40.35 -10.33
CA VAL A 395 -23.14 -41.82 -10.33
C VAL A 395 -23.79 -42.47 -11.56
N SER A 396 -24.78 -41.84 -12.18
CA SER A 396 -25.42 -42.36 -13.40
C SER A 396 -24.52 -42.31 -14.64
N PHE A 397 -23.45 -41.50 -14.63
CA PHE A 397 -22.53 -41.37 -15.78
C PHE A 397 -21.35 -42.35 -15.76
N LEU A 398 -21.04 -42.97 -14.61
CA LEU A 398 -19.84 -43.83 -14.48
C LEU A 398 -20.09 -45.33 -14.67
N VAL A 399 -21.33 -45.75 -14.91
CA VAL A 399 -21.68 -47.17 -15.16
C VAL A 399 -21.81 -47.48 -16.66
N LYS A 400 -21.79 -46.47 -17.56
CA LYS A 400 -21.87 -46.67 -19.01
C LYS A 400 -20.59 -46.20 -19.71
N GLY A 401 -19.60 -47.08 -19.80
CA GLY A 401 -18.40 -46.81 -20.60
C GLY A 401 -17.22 -47.71 -20.24
N GLY A 402 -17.33 -49.00 -20.55
CA GLY A 402 -16.15 -49.85 -20.68
C GLY A 402 -15.31 -49.43 -21.90
N ASN A 403 -14.00 -49.64 -21.79
CA ASN A 403 -12.93 -49.38 -22.77
C ASN A 403 -12.22 -48.00 -22.67
N ASP A 404 -11.14 -47.93 -21.88
CA ASP A 404 -9.91 -47.22 -22.28
C ASP A 404 -8.74 -47.43 -21.28
N ILE A 405 -8.09 -48.61 -21.34
CA ILE A 405 -6.87 -48.90 -20.53
C ILE A 405 -5.59 -48.36 -21.20
N SER A 406 -5.68 -47.83 -22.43
CA SER A 406 -4.51 -47.44 -23.23
C SER A 406 -3.94 -46.04 -22.95
N ARG A 407 -4.64 -45.19 -22.18
CA ARG A 407 -4.15 -43.82 -21.83
C ARG A 407 -3.20 -43.75 -20.63
N SER A 408 -3.11 -44.82 -19.84
CA SER A 408 -2.34 -44.85 -18.59
C SER A 408 -0.81 -44.89 -18.79
N LEU A 409 -0.35 -45.39 -19.96
CA LEU A 409 1.09 -45.58 -20.23
C LEU A 409 1.82 -44.32 -20.75
N GLN A 410 1.10 -43.32 -21.25
CA GLN A 410 1.70 -42.04 -21.67
C GLN A 410 2.08 -41.12 -20.50
N CYS A 411 1.49 -41.33 -19.31
CA CYS A 411 1.70 -40.48 -18.13
C CYS A 411 3.07 -40.70 -17.44
N VAL A 412 3.74 -41.83 -17.71
CA VAL A 412 5.03 -42.16 -17.06
C VAL A 412 6.21 -41.39 -17.70
N ARG A 413 6.15 -41.04 -19.00
CA ARG A 413 7.21 -40.27 -19.69
C ARG A 413 7.18 -38.77 -19.34
N THR A 414 6.03 -38.19 -19.01
CA THR A 414 5.88 -36.80 -18.55
C THR A 414 6.35 -36.60 -17.10
N CYS A 415 6.30 -37.65 -16.27
CA CYS A 415 6.74 -37.58 -14.87
C CYS A 415 8.28 -37.39 -14.73
N LYS A 416 9.08 -37.95 -15.65
CA LYS A 416 10.56 -37.72 -15.68
C LYS A 416 10.94 -36.28 -16.04
N LYS A 417 10.17 -35.58 -16.88
CA LYS A 417 10.39 -34.14 -17.20
C LYS A 417 10.01 -33.22 -16.02
N LYS A 418 9.03 -33.63 -15.19
CA LYS A 418 8.59 -32.88 -14.01
C LYS A 418 9.62 -32.93 -12.87
N LYS A 419 10.24 -34.08 -12.61
CA LYS A 419 11.35 -34.22 -11.64
C LYS A 419 12.56 -33.30 -11.94
N ARG A 420 12.91 -33.11 -13.22
CA ARG A 420 13.99 -32.17 -13.62
C ARG A 420 13.61 -30.70 -13.41
N LYS A 421 12.33 -30.35 -13.47
CA LYS A 421 11.82 -28.99 -13.23
C LYS A 421 11.82 -28.64 -11.73
N ASP A 422 11.39 -29.58 -10.89
CA ASP A 422 11.38 -29.43 -9.42
C ASP A 422 12.81 -29.31 -8.84
N GLN A 423 13.78 -30.01 -9.42
CA GLN A 423 15.19 -29.91 -9.02
C GLN A 423 15.81 -28.57 -9.42
N LYS A 424 15.34 -27.95 -10.52
CA LYS A 424 15.75 -26.61 -10.97
C LYS A 424 15.11 -25.51 -10.11
N GLU A 425 13.87 -25.69 -9.66
CA GLU A 425 13.20 -24.79 -8.71
C GLU A 425 13.76 -24.89 -7.29
N LYS A 426 14.12 -26.09 -6.81
CA LYS A 426 14.85 -26.25 -5.53
C LYS A 426 16.21 -25.53 -5.54
N LYS A 427 16.98 -25.62 -6.64
CA LYS A 427 18.23 -24.85 -6.80
C LYS A 427 17.98 -23.33 -6.86
N ARG A 428 16.84 -22.89 -7.41
CA ARG A 428 16.42 -21.47 -7.44
C ARG A 428 16.03 -20.97 -6.04
N PHE A 429 15.39 -21.82 -5.24
CA PHE A 429 15.00 -21.55 -3.85
C PHE A 429 16.22 -21.49 -2.91
N GLN A 430 17.22 -22.37 -3.08
CA GLN A 430 18.49 -22.29 -2.35
C GLN A 430 19.28 -21.02 -2.71
N ARG A 431 19.31 -20.60 -3.98
CA ARG A 431 19.86 -19.29 -4.39
C ARG A 431 19.09 -18.10 -3.80
N PHE A 432 17.79 -18.22 -3.57
CA PHE A 432 16.97 -17.18 -2.96
C PHE A 432 17.17 -17.10 -1.43
N LYS A 433 17.32 -18.24 -0.74
CA LYS A 433 17.73 -18.29 0.67
C LYS A 433 19.11 -17.67 0.89
N GLY A 434 20.07 -17.93 0.00
CA GLY A 434 21.39 -17.29 0.05
C GLY A 434 21.33 -15.76 -0.15
N ARG A 435 20.41 -15.26 -0.98
CA ARG A 435 20.18 -13.81 -1.19
C ARG A 435 19.37 -13.15 -0.07
N ALA A 436 18.48 -13.88 0.60
CA ALA A 436 17.72 -13.40 1.75
C ALA A 436 18.61 -13.28 3.00
N ALA A 437 19.57 -14.20 3.20
CA ALA A 437 20.60 -14.06 4.23
C ALA A 437 21.53 -12.85 3.97
N SER A 438 21.75 -12.47 2.71
CA SER A 438 22.46 -11.21 2.37
C SER A 438 21.61 -9.94 2.49
N ALA A 439 20.29 -10.06 2.72
CA ALA A 439 19.40 -8.91 2.86
C ALA A 439 19.46 -8.27 4.27
N GLU A 440 19.99 -8.98 5.27
CA GLU A 440 20.31 -8.42 6.59
C GLU A 440 21.49 -7.42 6.56
N GLN A 441 22.23 -7.34 5.44
CA GLN A 441 23.35 -6.40 5.27
C GLN A 441 23.06 -5.22 4.31
N LEU A 442 21.81 -5.06 3.85
CA LEU A 442 21.41 -3.94 2.99
C LEU A 442 20.92 -2.75 3.81
N VAL A 443 21.81 -2.15 4.59
CA VAL A 443 21.72 -0.71 4.90
C VAL A 443 21.92 0.03 3.57
N PRO A 444 21.04 0.95 3.15
CA PRO A 444 21.25 1.67 1.89
C PRO A 444 22.54 2.48 1.99
N ARG A 445 23.53 2.16 1.14
CA ARG A 445 24.74 2.96 0.96
C ARG A 445 24.34 4.43 0.70
N ALA A 446 25.05 5.35 1.32
CA ALA A 446 24.82 6.80 1.32
C ALA A 446 24.62 7.45 -0.07
N SER A 447 25.03 6.80 -1.17
CA SER A 447 24.86 7.28 -2.54
C SER A 447 23.41 7.23 -3.06
N GLY A 448 22.58 6.30 -2.57
CA GLY A 448 21.16 6.23 -2.93
C GLY A 448 20.32 7.34 -2.29
N PHE A 449 20.71 7.76 -1.09
CA PHE A 449 20.09 8.88 -0.38
C PHE A 449 20.34 10.22 -1.09
N ALA A 450 21.56 10.48 -1.58
CA ALA A 450 21.88 11.71 -2.28
C ALA A 450 21.07 11.90 -3.58
N ARG A 451 20.87 10.83 -4.38
CA ARG A 451 20.06 10.89 -5.61
C ARG A 451 18.57 11.13 -5.33
N ALA A 452 18.01 10.46 -4.32
CA ALA A 452 16.61 10.67 -3.93
C ALA A 452 16.36 12.07 -3.35
N TYR A 453 17.35 12.64 -2.65
CA TYR A 453 17.30 14.01 -2.15
C TYR A 453 17.30 15.04 -3.29
N CYS A 454 18.19 14.86 -4.27
CA CYS A 454 18.32 15.75 -5.41
C CYS A 454 17.05 15.72 -6.28
N SER A 455 16.46 14.53 -6.51
CA SER A 455 15.19 14.41 -7.24
C SER A 455 14.03 15.06 -6.48
N GLN A 456 13.96 14.93 -5.14
CA GLN A 456 12.89 15.57 -4.36
C GLN A 456 13.05 17.10 -4.27
N ALA A 457 14.27 17.64 -4.21
CA ALA A 457 14.51 19.07 -4.25
C ALA A 457 14.04 19.67 -5.59
N MET A 458 14.27 18.98 -6.71
CA MET A 458 13.77 19.44 -8.02
C MET A 458 12.26 19.25 -8.19
N CYS A 459 11.68 18.22 -7.56
CA CYS A 459 10.22 18.11 -7.50
C CYS A 459 9.61 19.27 -6.68
N MET A 460 10.35 19.85 -5.72
CA MET A 460 9.93 21.07 -5.02
C MET A 460 10.09 22.33 -5.85
N ASP A 461 11.18 22.48 -6.61
CA ASP A 461 11.33 23.59 -7.55
C ASP A 461 10.16 23.59 -8.57
N LEU A 462 9.81 22.40 -9.08
CA LEU A 462 8.61 22.20 -9.89
C LEU A 462 7.32 22.64 -9.16
N TYR A 463 7.20 22.35 -7.87
CA TYR A 463 6.05 22.74 -7.04
C TYR A 463 5.98 24.26 -6.80
N GLU A 464 7.10 24.88 -6.45
CA GLU A 464 7.17 26.33 -6.22
C GLU A 464 6.88 27.11 -7.50
N LYS A 465 7.45 26.68 -8.63
CA LYS A 465 7.16 27.25 -9.95
C LYS A 465 5.70 27.06 -10.35
N ARG A 466 5.13 25.87 -10.10
CA ARG A 466 3.68 25.62 -10.25
C ARG A 466 2.86 26.60 -9.39
N HIS A 467 3.20 26.75 -8.11
CA HIS A 467 2.46 27.64 -7.21
C HIS A 467 2.53 29.10 -7.67
N ARG A 468 3.70 29.56 -8.14
CA ARG A 468 3.84 30.92 -8.71
C ARG A 468 3.04 31.12 -9.99
N LEU A 469 3.04 30.13 -10.90
CA LEU A 469 2.30 30.19 -12.15
C LEU A 469 0.78 30.17 -11.93
N LEU A 470 0.29 29.40 -10.96
CA LEU A 470 -1.13 29.34 -10.60
C LEU A 470 -1.61 30.54 -9.76
N CYS A 471 -0.71 31.25 -9.09
CA CYS A 471 -1.04 32.36 -8.18
C CYS A 471 -0.54 33.74 -8.69
N ARG A 472 -0.23 33.88 -9.98
CA ARG A 472 0.27 35.16 -10.53
C ARG A 472 -0.82 36.25 -10.43
N PRO A 473 -0.55 37.41 -9.80
CA PRO A 473 -1.50 38.51 -9.77
C PRO A 473 -1.59 39.17 -11.15
N HIS A 474 -2.82 39.40 -11.60
CA HIS A 474 -3.13 40.03 -12.88
C HIS A 474 -2.72 41.51 -12.91
N SER A 475 -2.24 41.97 -14.07
CA SER A 475 -1.96 43.40 -14.33
C SER A 475 -3.28 44.21 -14.39
N GLU A 476 -3.24 45.53 -14.11
CA GLU A 476 -4.44 46.38 -14.23
C GLU A 476 -5.04 46.43 -15.65
N SER A 477 -4.23 46.17 -16.68
CA SER A 477 -4.70 45.98 -18.06
C SER A 477 -5.54 44.71 -18.24
N GLU A 478 -5.25 43.63 -17.49
CA GLU A 478 -6.00 42.36 -17.56
C GLU A 478 -7.35 42.45 -16.81
N ARG A 479 -7.42 43.24 -15.73
CA ARG A 479 -8.67 43.46 -14.97
C ARG A 479 -9.75 44.23 -15.72
N ARG A 480 -9.40 44.99 -16.76
CA ARG A 480 -10.38 45.73 -17.58
C ARG A 480 -11.01 44.89 -18.70
N ALA A 481 -10.42 43.74 -19.06
CA ALA A 481 -10.91 42.90 -20.14
C ALA A 481 -11.95 41.85 -19.67
N GLU A 482 -11.93 41.46 -18.39
CA GLU A 482 -12.82 40.43 -17.84
C GLU A 482 -13.72 40.98 -16.72
N GLY A 483 -14.90 41.45 -17.10
CA GLY A 483 -15.99 41.64 -16.15
C GLY A 483 -16.62 40.30 -15.78
N TYR A 484 -15.97 39.46 -14.97
CA TYR A 484 -16.59 38.34 -14.26
C TYR A 484 -15.71 37.85 -13.10
N VAL A 485 -16.27 37.81 -11.89
CA VAL A 485 -15.65 37.19 -10.70
C VAL A 485 -15.79 35.67 -10.84
N GLY A 486 -14.68 34.98 -11.15
CA GLY A 486 -14.62 33.52 -11.19
C GLY A 486 -13.28 33.04 -11.73
N ALA A 487 -12.63 32.10 -11.04
CA ALA A 487 -11.30 31.57 -11.36
C ALA A 487 -11.10 31.32 -12.87
N SER A 488 -10.28 32.14 -13.52
CA SER A 488 -10.03 32.08 -14.97
C SER A 488 -8.96 31.03 -15.31
N ASN A 489 -9.20 30.34 -16.43
CA ASN A 489 -8.38 29.24 -16.95
C ASN A 489 -7.03 29.75 -17.50
N ALA A 490 -5.99 29.79 -16.67
CA ALA A 490 -4.63 29.93 -17.18
C ALA A 490 -4.24 28.67 -18.00
N TYR A 491 -4.01 28.82 -19.30
CA TYR A 491 -3.53 27.75 -20.16
C TYR A 491 -2.02 27.60 -19.96
N GLY A 492 -1.60 26.55 -19.27
CA GLY A 492 -0.18 26.21 -19.10
C GLY A 492 0.20 25.02 -19.98
N LEU A 493 1.17 25.19 -20.88
CA LEU A 493 1.75 24.08 -21.64
C LEU A 493 3.00 23.58 -20.93
N VAL A 494 2.99 22.31 -20.54
CA VAL A 494 4.12 21.62 -19.89
C VAL A 494 4.78 20.72 -20.91
N LEU A 495 6.07 20.95 -21.18
CA LEU A 495 6.80 20.22 -22.21
C LEU A 495 8.02 19.53 -21.65
N PHE A 496 8.16 18.26 -22.01
CA PHE A 496 9.32 17.46 -21.68
C PHE A 496 10.21 17.34 -22.90
N VAL A 497 11.40 17.95 -22.85
CA VAL A 497 12.42 17.85 -23.89
C VAL A 497 13.55 16.96 -23.37
N ARG A 498 13.87 15.90 -24.10
CA ARG A 498 14.96 14.99 -23.75
C ARG A 498 16.05 15.13 -24.80
N ARG A 499 17.15 15.78 -24.45
CA ARG A 499 18.28 15.94 -25.37
C ARG A 499 18.96 14.58 -25.57
N ALA A 500 18.89 14.03 -26.78
CA ALA A 500 19.71 12.88 -27.16
C ALA A 500 21.15 13.37 -27.39
N LEU A 501 22.08 12.98 -26.52
CA LEU A 501 23.50 13.06 -26.88
C LEU A 501 23.80 11.96 -27.89
N THR A 502 23.47 12.18 -29.15
CA THR A 502 24.12 11.44 -30.24
C THR A 502 25.55 11.95 -30.33
N GLY A 503 26.50 11.09 -29.94
CA GLY A 503 27.93 11.40 -29.92
C GLY A 503 28.43 11.80 -31.31
N GLY A 504 28.72 13.08 -31.48
CA GLY A 504 29.66 13.57 -32.47
C GLY A 504 30.94 13.94 -31.76
N CYS A 505 31.97 13.09 -31.85
CA CYS A 505 33.34 13.49 -31.56
C CYS A 505 33.70 14.64 -32.52
N VAL A 506 33.65 15.88 -32.03
CA VAL A 506 34.33 16.99 -32.70
C VAL A 506 35.82 16.81 -32.43
N ARG A 507 36.55 16.26 -33.41
CA ARG A 507 38.00 16.39 -33.47
C ARG A 507 38.31 17.89 -33.52
N ALA A 508 38.88 18.41 -32.45
CA ALA A 508 39.53 19.71 -32.45
C ALA A 508 40.72 19.64 -33.43
N SER A 509 40.61 20.32 -34.57
CA SER A 509 41.77 20.70 -35.37
C SER A 509 42.16 22.10 -34.94
N ALA A 510 43.21 22.19 -34.12
CA ALA A 510 43.88 23.46 -33.82
C ALA A 510 44.48 24.01 -35.11
N ARG A 511 44.03 25.19 -35.55
CA ARG A 511 44.84 26.10 -36.36
C ARG A 511 44.95 27.41 -35.58
N THR A 512 46.03 27.49 -34.82
CA THR A 512 46.65 28.74 -34.38
C THR A 512 47.32 29.37 -35.59
N GLN A 513 46.98 30.63 -35.90
CA GLN A 513 47.94 31.59 -36.42
C GLN A 513 47.41 33.01 -36.18
N ASP A 514 48.25 33.78 -35.49
CA ASP A 514 48.11 35.16 -35.02
C ASP A 514 47.74 36.19 -36.09
N PRO A 515 47.15 37.34 -35.71
CA PRO A 515 47.13 38.54 -36.52
C PRO A 515 48.30 39.49 -36.21
N GLY A 516 48.99 39.94 -37.26
CA GLY A 516 49.71 41.23 -37.30
C GLY A 516 51.10 41.19 -37.96
N PRO A 517 51.65 42.33 -38.43
CA PRO A 517 50.99 43.49 -39.04
C PRO A 517 51.62 43.89 -40.39
N ARG A 518 50.80 44.40 -41.32
CA ARG A 518 51.09 45.54 -42.21
C ARG A 518 49.84 45.91 -42.99
#